data_AF-A0A1G2L437-F1
#
_entry.id   AF-A0A1G2L437-F1
#
_cell.length_a   1.000
_cell.length_b   1.000
_cell.length_c   1.000
_cell.angle_alpha   90.00
_cell.angle_beta   90.00
_cell.angle_gamma   90.00
#
_symmetry.space_group_name_H-M   'P 1'
#
loop_
_entity.id
_entity.type
_entity.pdbx_description
1 polymer ?
#
loop_
_entity_poly.entity_id
_entity_poly.type
_entity_poly.pdbx_seq_one_letter_code
_entity_poly.pdbx_strand_id
1 'polypeptide(L)'
;MKEGFPEEIKYPAEENGGEEKRKEHAMTRRDFLRVAAGALAGTAAGVTAEFGATDAEAAEKKKDNLPPMKYLNLFDYRSDAGELDEGIMNGLKKYWKSRFKDPEDVAHGILAESILRMKPVDGMLAKVFKKYGVPDVSRYLAIIESKFLPHAVSRAGAVGYYQFMPDTARKYGLKTQSPDERRDPIKSADAAARYLKDLYRETGDWNLAFSRYNGGFAGRYAGEAEDKKEPITYAGFLEYMQKEIQDLKRSLRSEGAFTISHTAKKGDTISGIARKYGKKIPDLIRANGLTNPHRIGIGQEILIPLHTDEEKERYFNRAVRGNRENLEYAQKFNAVFEVIREMKK
;
A
#
# COMPACT_ATOMS: atom_id res chain seq x y z
N MET A 1 16.39 40.89 -24.94
CA MET A 1 15.14 41.49 -24.45
C MET A 1 14.48 40.50 -23.51
N LYS A 2 14.19 40.95 -22.28
CA LYS A 2 13.50 40.18 -21.24
C LYS A 2 12.01 40.21 -21.58
N GLU A 3 11.37 39.07 -21.76
CA GLU A 3 9.91 38.98 -21.79
C GLU A 3 9.43 38.12 -20.63
N GLY A 4 8.55 38.73 -19.83
CA GLY A 4 8.15 38.30 -18.51
C GLY A 4 7.15 37.14 -18.51
N PHE A 5 7.14 36.45 -17.37
CA PHE A 5 6.11 35.48 -17.02
C PHE A 5 4.78 36.21 -16.73
N PRO A 6 3.63 35.72 -17.24
CA PRO A 6 2.34 36.28 -16.88
C PRO A 6 1.95 35.98 -15.42
N GLU A 7 1.18 36.91 -14.87
CA GLU A 7 0.80 37.09 -13.46
C GLU A 7 0.03 35.92 -12.81
N GLU A 8 0.11 35.90 -11.48
CA GLU A 8 -0.53 34.96 -10.54
C GLU A 8 -2.03 34.73 -10.80
N ILE A 9 -2.41 33.47 -10.97
CA ILE A 9 -3.81 33.04 -10.88
C ILE A 9 -4.19 32.97 -9.40
N LYS A 10 -5.04 33.91 -8.94
CA LYS A 10 -5.63 33.89 -7.60
C LYS A 10 -6.77 32.88 -7.52
N TYR A 11 -6.67 31.93 -6.60
CA TYR A 11 -7.75 31.02 -6.24
C TYR A 11 -8.60 31.63 -5.10
N PRO A 12 -9.92 31.38 -5.06
CA PRO A 12 -10.77 31.87 -3.98
C PRO A 12 -10.39 31.21 -2.64
N ALA A 13 -10.42 31.99 -1.57
CA ALA A 13 -10.17 31.53 -0.22
C ALA A 13 -11.33 30.63 0.25
N GLU A 14 -11.04 29.42 0.74
CA GLU A 14 -12.04 28.55 1.36
C GLU A 14 -12.18 28.89 2.85
N GLU A 15 -13.43 29.14 3.26
CA GLU A 15 -13.85 29.38 4.63
C GLU A 15 -13.69 28.13 5.50
N ASN A 16 -13.19 28.34 6.72
CA ASN A 16 -13.02 27.33 7.75
C ASN A 16 -14.37 26.74 8.19
N GLY A 17 -14.49 25.42 8.13
CA GLY A 17 -15.64 24.69 8.69
C GLY A 17 -15.24 23.35 9.33
N GLY A 18 -15.10 23.36 10.65
CA GLY A 18 -15.61 22.33 11.57
C GLY A 18 -15.02 20.91 11.54
N GLU A 19 -14.35 20.53 12.63
CA GLU A 19 -14.11 19.14 13.01
C GLU A 19 -15.40 18.32 13.10
N GLU A 20 -15.51 17.22 12.34
CA GLU A 20 -16.37 16.11 12.73
C GLU A 20 -15.78 14.76 12.33
N LYS A 21 -15.54 13.93 13.36
CA LYS A 21 -14.94 12.60 13.30
C LYS A 21 -15.80 11.63 12.50
N ARG A 22 -15.42 11.28 11.27
CA ARG A 22 -15.90 10.03 10.62
C ARG A 22 -14.99 8.87 10.99
N LYS A 23 -15.49 7.98 11.85
CA LYS A 23 -14.96 6.62 12.03
C LYS A 23 -15.26 5.84 10.76
N GLU A 24 -14.29 5.73 9.84
CA GLU A 24 -14.34 4.71 8.80
C GLU A 24 -14.32 3.33 9.47
N HIS A 25 -15.42 2.57 9.34
CA HIS A 25 -15.43 1.15 9.63
C HIS A 25 -14.58 0.44 8.58
N ALA A 26 -13.28 0.29 8.86
CA ALA A 26 -12.42 -0.59 8.09
C ALA A 26 -12.94 -2.03 8.25
N MET A 27 -13.42 -2.62 7.15
CA MET A 27 -13.83 -4.02 7.06
C MET A 27 -12.71 -4.90 7.62
N THR A 28 -13.01 -5.73 8.62
CA THR A 28 -11.99 -6.56 9.24
C THR A 28 -11.65 -7.74 8.32
N ARG A 29 -10.44 -8.32 8.44
CA ARG A 29 -10.05 -9.50 7.66
C ARG A 29 -11.01 -10.69 7.86
N ARG A 30 -11.67 -10.76 9.02
CA ARG A 30 -12.71 -11.76 9.32
C ARG A 30 -13.98 -11.51 8.51
N ASP A 31 -14.35 -10.24 8.29
CA ASP A 31 -15.47 -9.87 7.42
C ASP A 31 -15.15 -10.17 5.95
N PHE A 32 -13.92 -9.86 5.51
CA PHE A 32 -13.45 -10.16 4.16
C PHE A 32 -13.43 -11.67 3.85
N LEU A 33 -12.86 -12.49 4.75
CA LEU A 33 -12.82 -13.95 4.59
C LEU A 33 -14.23 -14.57 4.69
N ARG A 34 -15.13 -14.02 5.51
CA ARG A 34 -16.52 -14.49 5.61
C ARG A 34 -17.33 -14.15 4.36
N VAL A 35 -17.09 -13.00 3.74
CA VAL A 35 -17.68 -12.64 2.43
C VAL A 35 -17.14 -13.56 1.33
N ALA A 36 -15.82 -13.80 1.30
CA ALA A 36 -15.19 -14.68 0.30
C ALA A 36 -15.62 -16.16 0.46
N ALA A 37 -15.81 -16.65 1.68
CA ALA A 37 -16.29 -18.01 1.95
C ALA A 37 -17.82 -18.15 1.78
N GLY A 38 -18.59 -17.12 2.15
CA GLY A 38 -20.05 -17.11 2.01
C GLY A 38 -20.52 -17.09 0.56
N ALA A 39 -19.78 -16.42 -0.33
CA ALA A 39 -20.07 -16.37 -1.77
C ALA A 39 -19.87 -17.72 -2.49
N LEU A 40 -19.21 -18.71 -1.85
CA LEU A 40 -18.97 -20.04 -2.42
C LEU A 40 -19.89 -21.14 -1.84
N ALA A 41 -20.63 -20.87 -0.77
CA ALA A 41 -21.43 -21.88 -0.07
C ALA A 41 -22.96 -21.68 -0.18
N GLY A 42 -23.41 -20.59 -0.80
CA GLY A 42 -24.80 -20.14 -0.74
C GLY A 42 -25.63 -20.34 -2.00
N THR A 43 -25.60 -21.50 -2.66
CA THR A 43 -26.63 -21.86 -3.66
C THR A 43 -26.94 -23.35 -3.62
N ALA A 44 -27.74 -23.75 -2.65
CA ALA A 44 -28.62 -24.89 -2.79
C ALA A 44 -29.94 -24.61 -2.06
N ALA A 45 -31.03 -24.70 -2.80
CA ALA A 45 -32.44 -24.64 -2.40
C ALA A 45 -33.08 -23.25 -2.18
N GLY A 46 -33.88 -22.83 -3.18
CA GLY A 46 -35.30 -22.57 -2.91
C GLY A 46 -35.87 -21.22 -3.32
N VAL A 47 -36.67 -21.27 -4.40
CA VAL A 47 -37.85 -20.43 -4.72
C VAL A 47 -37.62 -19.14 -5.54
N THR A 48 -38.19 -19.23 -6.73
CA THR A 48 -38.41 -18.28 -7.82
C THR A 48 -39.42 -17.17 -7.48
N ALA A 49 -39.19 -15.92 -7.93
CA ALA A 49 -40.15 -15.11 -8.70
C ALA A 49 -39.59 -13.70 -9.02
N GLU A 50 -39.53 -13.38 -10.32
CA GLU A 50 -39.62 -12.06 -10.95
C GLU A 50 -38.88 -10.87 -10.33
N PHE A 51 -37.57 -10.74 -10.58
CA PHE A 51 -36.92 -9.48 -10.99
C PHE A 51 -35.66 -9.81 -11.79
N GLY A 52 -35.57 -9.30 -13.02
CA GLY A 52 -34.52 -9.62 -13.99
C GLY A 52 -33.16 -9.02 -13.65
N ALA A 53 -32.38 -9.78 -12.88
CA ALA A 53 -30.94 -10.00 -13.00
C ALA A 53 -30.67 -11.16 -12.05
N THR A 54 -30.24 -12.32 -12.57
CA THR A 54 -30.11 -13.49 -11.70
C THR A 54 -29.06 -13.20 -10.63
N ASP A 55 -29.29 -13.61 -9.39
CA ASP A 55 -28.29 -13.51 -8.31
C ASP A 55 -26.92 -14.11 -8.74
N ALA A 56 -26.94 -15.04 -9.71
CA ALA A 56 -25.77 -15.59 -10.38
C ALA A 56 -24.98 -14.57 -11.21
N GLU A 57 -25.62 -13.73 -12.04
CA GLU A 57 -24.93 -12.69 -12.82
C GLU A 57 -24.38 -11.57 -11.93
N ALA A 58 -25.11 -11.23 -10.86
CA ALA A 58 -24.63 -10.28 -9.84
C ALA A 58 -23.48 -10.87 -9.01
N ALA A 59 -23.51 -12.17 -8.70
CA ALA A 59 -22.43 -12.88 -8.03
C ALA A 59 -21.20 -13.05 -8.94
N GLU A 60 -21.40 -13.28 -10.23
CA GLU A 60 -20.32 -13.44 -11.21
C GLU A 60 -19.59 -12.11 -11.44
N LYS A 61 -20.32 -10.98 -11.55
CA LYS A 61 -19.71 -9.63 -11.59
C LYS A 61 -18.89 -9.30 -10.33
N LYS A 62 -19.29 -9.80 -9.16
CA LYS A 62 -18.54 -9.60 -7.90
C LYS A 62 -17.28 -10.44 -7.79
N LYS A 63 -17.14 -11.51 -8.58
CA LYS A 63 -15.97 -12.40 -8.54
C LYS A 63 -14.70 -11.70 -9.03
N ASP A 64 -14.83 -10.81 -10.01
CA ASP A 64 -13.70 -9.99 -10.51
C ASP A 64 -13.26 -8.92 -9.50
N ASN A 65 -14.16 -8.50 -8.61
CA ASN A 65 -13.87 -7.59 -7.49
C ASN A 65 -13.23 -8.31 -6.29
N LEU A 66 -12.77 -9.56 -6.43
CA LEU A 66 -11.98 -10.26 -5.43
C LEU A 66 -10.53 -10.43 -5.92
N PRO A 67 -9.51 -10.24 -5.05
CA PRO A 67 -8.15 -10.64 -5.37
C PRO A 67 -8.06 -12.14 -5.67
N PRO A 68 -7.05 -12.59 -6.43
CA PRO A 68 -6.85 -14.02 -6.72
C PRO A 68 -6.79 -14.87 -5.45
N MET A 69 -7.41 -16.05 -5.45
CA MET A 69 -7.42 -16.94 -4.27
C MET A 69 -6.02 -17.28 -3.76
N LYS A 70 -5.05 -17.52 -4.66
CA LYS A 70 -3.66 -17.75 -4.24
C LYS A 70 -3.07 -16.53 -3.49
N TYR A 71 -3.42 -15.30 -3.87
CA TYR A 71 -3.02 -14.09 -3.14
C TYR A 71 -3.67 -14.04 -1.76
N LEU A 72 -4.95 -14.40 -1.65
CA LEU A 72 -5.64 -14.47 -0.36
C LEU A 72 -4.99 -15.52 0.57
N ASN A 73 -4.65 -16.69 0.03
CA ASN A 73 -3.98 -17.75 0.76
C ASN A 73 -2.55 -17.38 1.16
N LEU A 74 -1.81 -16.65 0.31
CA LEU A 74 -0.47 -16.13 0.64
C LEU A 74 -0.51 -15.30 1.91
N PHE A 75 -1.57 -14.52 2.11
CA PHE A 75 -1.75 -13.74 3.33
C PHE A 75 -2.75 -14.33 4.32
N ASP A 76 -2.95 -15.65 4.27
CA ASP A 76 -3.52 -16.39 5.37
C ASP A 76 -2.43 -17.12 6.16
N TYR A 77 -2.19 -16.64 7.38
CA TYR A 77 -1.19 -17.23 8.23
C TYR A 77 -1.49 -18.68 8.60
N ARG A 78 -2.72 -19.20 8.40
CA ARG A 78 -3.08 -20.61 8.63
C ARG A 78 -2.92 -21.50 7.38
N SER A 79 -2.78 -20.90 6.20
CA SER A 79 -2.67 -21.62 4.94
C SER A 79 -1.23 -21.83 4.49
N ASP A 80 -0.85 -23.06 4.15
CA ASP A 80 0.41 -23.35 3.46
C ASP A 80 0.39 -22.95 1.98
N ALA A 81 -0.79 -22.67 1.42
CA ALA A 81 -0.95 -22.27 0.04
C ALA A 81 -0.62 -20.78 -0.20
N GLY A 82 -0.50 -20.44 -1.48
CA GLY A 82 -0.19 -19.09 -1.95
C GLY A 82 1.26 -18.97 -2.37
N GLU A 83 1.58 -19.48 -3.55
CA GLU A 83 2.86 -19.28 -4.21
C GLU A 83 2.79 -18.01 -5.06
N LEU A 84 3.68 -17.07 -4.81
CA LEU A 84 3.78 -15.85 -5.59
C LEU A 84 4.37 -16.15 -6.97
N ASP A 85 3.54 -16.04 -8.00
CA ASP A 85 3.91 -16.23 -9.40
C ASP A 85 3.40 -15.06 -10.26
N GLU A 86 3.81 -15.01 -11.52
CA GLU A 86 3.36 -13.96 -12.46
C GLU A 86 1.84 -13.99 -12.67
N GLY A 87 1.22 -15.18 -12.61
CA GLY A 87 -0.22 -15.37 -12.74
C GLY A 87 -1.00 -14.62 -11.65
N ILE A 88 -0.52 -14.67 -10.40
CA ILE A 88 -1.09 -13.88 -9.30
C ILE A 88 -0.95 -12.39 -9.55
N MET A 89 0.22 -11.92 -10.01
CA MET A 89 0.45 -10.50 -10.26
C MET A 89 -0.48 -9.98 -11.37
N ASN A 90 -0.65 -10.76 -12.43
CA ASN A 90 -1.62 -10.47 -13.49
C ASN A 90 -3.07 -10.49 -12.97
N GLY A 91 -3.41 -11.42 -12.08
CA GLY A 91 -4.70 -11.47 -11.41
C GLY A 91 -4.95 -10.24 -10.52
N LEU A 92 -3.95 -9.76 -9.80
CA LEU A 92 -4.04 -8.51 -9.01
C LEU A 92 -4.29 -7.30 -9.90
N LYS A 93 -3.65 -7.22 -11.07
CA LYS A 93 -3.93 -6.15 -12.04
C LYS A 93 -5.39 -6.17 -12.49
N LYS A 94 -5.93 -7.35 -12.81
CA LYS A 94 -7.34 -7.51 -13.19
C LYS A 94 -8.28 -7.09 -12.06
N TYR A 95 -8.00 -7.52 -10.84
CA TYR A 95 -8.74 -7.12 -9.64
C TYR A 95 -8.76 -5.59 -9.47
N TRP A 96 -7.62 -4.92 -9.53
CA TRP A 96 -7.58 -3.45 -9.42
C TRP A 96 -8.29 -2.76 -10.58
N LYS A 97 -8.18 -3.30 -11.78
CA LYS A 97 -8.87 -2.78 -12.96
C LYS A 97 -10.40 -2.87 -12.82
N SER A 98 -10.94 -3.97 -12.27
CA SER A 98 -12.40 -4.08 -12.06
C SER A 98 -12.87 -3.04 -11.05
N ARG A 99 -12.16 -2.87 -9.94
CA ARG A 99 -12.46 -1.85 -8.92
C ARG A 99 -12.42 -0.43 -9.45
N PHE A 100 -11.45 -0.11 -10.31
CA PHE A 100 -11.40 1.21 -10.94
C PHE A 100 -12.48 1.44 -12.00
N LYS A 101 -13.12 0.38 -12.49
CA LYS A 101 -14.22 0.46 -13.47
C LYS A 101 -15.61 0.46 -12.83
N ASP A 102 -15.73 -0.11 -11.64
CA ASP A 102 -17.00 -0.26 -10.94
C ASP A 102 -17.45 1.07 -10.29
N PRO A 103 -18.52 1.72 -10.78
CA PRO A 103 -18.97 3.01 -10.25
C PRO A 103 -19.37 2.98 -8.77
N GLU A 104 -19.72 1.80 -8.25
CA GLU A 104 -20.09 1.61 -6.84
C GLU A 104 -18.87 1.39 -5.93
N ASP A 105 -17.67 1.19 -6.51
CA ASP A 105 -16.44 1.05 -5.74
C ASP A 105 -15.81 2.42 -5.45
N VAL A 106 -15.43 2.65 -4.20
CA VAL A 106 -14.74 3.87 -3.76
C VAL A 106 -13.46 4.15 -4.58
N ALA A 107 -12.77 3.10 -5.05
CA ALA A 107 -11.58 3.24 -5.89
C ALA A 107 -11.89 3.93 -7.22
N HIS A 108 -13.05 3.67 -7.83
CA HIS A 108 -13.51 4.35 -9.03
C HIS A 108 -13.71 5.85 -8.78
N GLY A 109 -14.44 6.21 -7.73
CA GLY A 109 -14.66 7.61 -7.36
C GLY A 109 -13.36 8.38 -7.13
N ILE A 110 -12.42 7.78 -6.39
CA ILE A 110 -11.09 8.35 -6.15
C ILE A 110 -10.33 8.57 -7.48
N LEU A 111 -10.36 7.58 -8.38
CA LEU A 111 -9.69 7.67 -9.67
C LEU A 111 -10.30 8.79 -10.53
N ALA A 112 -11.63 8.84 -10.64
CA ALA A 112 -12.35 9.84 -11.43
C ALA A 112 -12.03 11.27 -10.96
N GLU A 113 -12.12 11.53 -9.65
CA GLU A 113 -11.76 12.83 -9.09
C GLU A 113 -10.30 13.20 -9.36
N SER A 114 -9.39 12.24 -9.20
CA SER A 114 -7.95 12.48 -9.41
C SER A 114 -7.65 12.82 -10.87
N ILE A 115 -8.31 12.17 -11.82
CA ILE A 115 -8.20 12.48 -13.26
C ILE A 115 -8.70 13.90 -13.54
N LEU A 116 -9.84 14.30 -12.95
CA LEU A 116 -10.36 15.66 -13.10
C LEU A 116 -9.38 16.71 -12.57
N ARG A 117 -8.76 16.47 -11.41
CA ARG A 117 -7.71 17.36 -10.85
C ARG A 117 -6.47 17.42 -11.75
N MET A 118 -6.09 16.30 -12.37
CA MET A 118 -4.91 16.18 -13.23
C MET A 118 -5.10 16.78 -14.63
N LYS A 119 -6.34 16.81 -15.14
CA LYS A 119 -6.68 17.20 -16.52
C LYS A 119 -6.03 18.50 -16.99
N PRO A 120 -5.96 19.60 -16.21
CA PRO A 120 -5.35 20.85 -16.67
C PRO A 120 -3.86 20.74 -17.03
N VAL A 121 -3.14 19.78 -16.44
CA VAL A 121 -1.69 19.61 -16.60
C VAL A 121 -1.28 18.29 -17.25
N ASP A 122 -2.21 17.38 -17.57
CA ASP A 122 -1.93 16.04 -18.15
C ASP A 122 -1.02 16.12 -19.39
N GLY A 123 -1.29 17.07 -20.29
CA GLY A 123 -0.46 17.27 -21.49
C GLY A 123 0.97 17.73 -21.19
N MET A 124 1.19 18.49 -20.11
CA MET A 124 2.52 18.88 -19.66
C MET A 124 3.25 17.71 -19.00
N LEU A 125 2.54 16.94 -18.17
CA LEU A 125 3.06 15.73 -17.55
C LEU A 125 3.48 14.70 -18.61
N ALA A 126 2.67 14.50 -19.65
CA ALA A 126 3.01 13.66 -20.80
C ALA A 126 4.38 14.03 -21.42
N LYS A 127 4.63 15.32 -21.63
CA LYS A 127 5.89 15.83 -22.17
C LYS A 127 7.07 15.57 -21.21
N VAL A 128 6.87 15.79 -19.92
CA VAL A 128 7.89 15.54 -18.88
C VAL A 128 8.31 14.07 -18.84
N PHE A 129 7.36 13.15 -18.75
CA PHE A 129 7.69 11.72 -18.67
C PHE A 129 8.29 11.21 -20.00
N LYS A 130 7.75 11.66 -21.15
CA LYS A 130 8.32 11.33 -22.47
C LYS A 130 9.78 11.81 -22.62
N LYS A 131 10.12 12.99 -22.11
CA LYS A 131 11.49 13.55 -22.15
C LYS A 131 12.54 12.59 -21.56
N TYR A 132 12.18 11.83 -20.52
CA TYR A 132 13.12 10.93 -19.85
C TYR A 132 13.09 9.49 -20.39
N GLY A 133 12.14 9.17 -21.28
CA GLY A 133 11.97 7.83 -21.83
C GLY A 133 11.38 6.83 -20.83
N VAL A 134 10.68 7.32 -19.80
CA VAL A 134 9.92 6.48 -18.87
C VAL A 134 8.52 6.20 -19.45
N PRO A 135 7.89 5.05 -19.14
CA PRO A 135 6.59 4.68 -19.68
C PRO A 135 5.53 5.74 -19.41
N ASP A 136 4.65 6.01 -20.37
CA ASP A 136 3.61 7.04 -20.25
C ASP A 136 2.71 6.82 -19.02
N VAL A 137 2.44 5.56 -18.68
CA VAL A 137 1.72 5.16 -17.45
C VAL A 137 2.26 5.88 -16.21
N SER A 138 3.59 6.05 -16.10
CA SER A 138 4.33 6.66 -14.98
C SER A 138 3.83 8.04 -14.54
N ARG A 139 3.19 8.83 -15.44
CA ARG A 139 2.65 10.14 -15.07
C ARG A 139 1.49 10.05 -14.06
N TYR A 140 0.74 8.95 -14.09
CA TYR A 140 -0.39 8.73 -13.20
C TYR A 140 0.05 8.36 -11.78
N LEU A 141 1.35 8.32 -11.48
CA LEU A 141 1.86 7.92 -10.17
C LEU A 141 1.33 8.85 -9.09
N ALA A 142 1.15 10.12 -9.43
CA ALA A 142 0.55 11.11 -8.55
C ALA A 142 -0.91 10.80 -8.15
N ILE A 143 -1.66 10.01 -8.94
CA ILE A 143 -3.00 9.54 -8.57
C ILE A 143 -2.90 8.53 -7.43
N ILE A 144 -1.98 7.56 -7.54
CA ILE A 144 -1.78 6.53 -6.51
C ILE A 144 -1.17 7.13 -5.24
N GLU A 145 -0.19 8.03 -5.39
CA GLU A 145 0.54 8.62 -4.28
C GLU A 145 -0.28 9.62 -3.47
N SER A 146 -1.03 10.51 -4.14
CA SER A 146 -1.70 11.61 -3.45
C SER A 146 -3.13 11.88 -3.87
N LYS A 147 -3.72 11.06 -4.77
CA LYS A 147 -5.00 11.38 -5.43
C LYS A 147 -4.93 12.71 -6.20
N PHE A 148 -3.72 13.02 -6.69
CA PHE A 148 -3.36 14.27 -7.33
C PHE A 148 -3.59 15.52 -6.44
N LEU A 149 -3.33 15.41 -5.12
CA LEU A 149 -3.45 16.53 -4.18
C LEU A 149 -2.07 17.19 -3.91
N PRO A 150 -1.94 18.52 -4.05
CA PRO A 150 -0.67 19.23 -3.86
C PRO A 150 -0.22 19.30 -2.40
N HIS A 151 -1.15 19.25 -1.45
CA HIS A 151 -0.87 19.39 -0.01
C HIS A 151 -0.89 18.07 0.74
N ALA A 152 -0.94 16.93 0.05
CA ALA A 152 -0.88 15.62 0.70
C ALA A 152 0.42 15.46 1.50
N VAL A 153 0.30 15.05 2.77
CA VAL A 153 1.43 14.78 3.66
C VAL A 153 1.24 13.40 4.30
N SER A 154 2.22 12.50 4.13
CA SER A 154 2.19 11.20 4.80
C SER A 154 2.63 11.29 6.25
N ARG A 155 2.28 10.28 7.06
CA ARG A 155 2.77 10.16 8.44
C ARG A 155 4.30 10.10 8.55
N ALA A 156 4.98 9.68 7.47
CA ALA A 156 6.45 9.62 7.40
C ALA A 156 7.07 10.94 6.92
N GLY A 157 6.28 11.91 6.43
CA GLY A 157 6.76 13.20 5.94
C GLY A 157 6.97 13.30 4.43
N ALA A 158 6.43 12.34 3.67
CA ALA A 158 6.32 12.46 2.21
C ALA A 158 5.32 13.57 1.83
N VAL A 159 5.61 14.37 0.81
CA VAL A 159 4.79 15.55 0.46
C VAL A 159 4.46 15.63 -1.02
N GLY A 160 3.27 16.15 -1.30
CA GLY A 160 2.85 16.63 -2.62
C GLY A 160 2.41 15.54 -3.58
N TYR A 161 2.34 15.89 -4.87
CA TYR A 161 1.78 15.05 -5.92
C TYR A 161 2.38 13.65 -5.97
N TYR A 162 3.71 13.57 -5.94
CA TYR A 162 4.46 12.33 -6.08
C TYR A 162 5.01 11.79 -4.74
N GLN A 163 4.50 12.30 -3.61
CA GLN A 163 4.86 11.89 -2.24
C GLN A 163 6.37 11.72 -2.02
N PHE A 164 7.14 12.76 -2.33
CA PHE A 164 8.57 12.72 -2.10
C PHE A 164 8.92 12.89 -0.62
N MET A 165 9.71 11.94 -0.10
CA MET A 165 10.47 12.14 1.15
C MET A 165 11.46 13.30 0.97
N PRO A 166 11.76 14.10 2.02
CA PRO A 166 12.61 15.28 1.89
C PRO A 166 13.98 15.00 1.26
N ASP A 167 14.63 13.91 1.67
CA ASP A 167 15.98 13.57 1.21
C ASP A 167 15.99 13.20 -0.28
N THR A 168 15.04 12.36 -0.71
CA THR A 168 14.85 12.00 -2.12
C THR A 168 14.50 13.23 -2.95
N ALA A 169 13.63 14.11 -2.45
CA ALA A 169 13.27 15.36 -3.14
C ALA A 169 14.52 16.20 -3.45
N ARG A 170 15.39 16.40 -2.45
CA ARG A 170 16.64 17.15 -2.60
C ARG A 170 17.63 16.44 -3.52
N LYS A 171 17.73 15.10 -3.46
CA LYS A 171 18.55 14.30 -4.40
C LYS A 171 18.18 14.58 -5.86
N TYR A 172 16.90 14.79 -6.13
CA TYR A 172 16.40 15.14 -7.47
C TYR A 172 16.20 16.65 -7.70
N GLY A 173 16.76 17.50 -6.83
CA GLY A 173 16.85 18.95 -7.04
C GLY A 173 15.61 19.76 -6.66
N LEU A 174 14.66 19.18 -5.91
CA LEU A 174 13.51 19.91 -5.37
C LEU A 174 13.87 20.63 -4.08
N LYS A 175 13.43 21.88 -3.93
CA LYS A 175 13.42 22.59 -2.65
C LYS A 175 12.30 22.06 -1.75
N THR A 176 12.63 21.75 -0.50
CA THR A 176 11.67 21.26 0.51
C THR A 176 11.27 22.32 1.53
N GLN A 177 11.70 23.57 1.31
CA GLN A 177 11.38 24.75 2.12
C GLN A 177 10.52 25.70 1.29
N SER A 178 9.92 26.71 1.92
CA SER A 178 8.95 27.61 1.25
C SER A 178 9.54 28.34 0.02
N PRO A 179 8.92 28.23 -1.19
CA PRO A 179 7.81 27.32 -1.51
C PRO A 179 8.30 25.88 -1.70
N ASP A 180 7.62 24.92 -1.05
CA ASP A 180 7.97 23.49 -1.12
C ASP A 180 7.63 22.94 -2.52
N GLU A 181 8.66 22.73 -3.35
CA GLU A 181 8.54 22.35 -4.76
C GLU A 181 8.04 20.91 -4.96
N ARG A 182 7.94 20.10 -3.89
CA ARG A 182 7.23 18.82 -3.95
C ARG A 182 5.75 19.00 -4.25
N ARG A 183 5.21 20.19 -3.98
CA ARG A 183 3.82 20.59 -4.24
C ARG A 183 3.60 21.21 -5.62
N ASP A 184 4.66 21.41 -6.40
CA ASP A 184 4.57 21.88 -7.79
C ASP A 184 4.38 20.67 -8.72
N PRO A 185 3.32 20.61 -9.54
CA PRO A 185 3.00 19.41 -10.32
C PRO A 185 4.05 19.10 -11.40
N ILE A 186 4.72 20.12 -11.96
CA ILE A 186 5.66 19.94 -13.06
C ILE A 186 7.07 19.66 -12.54
N LYS A 187 7.53 20.39 -11.51
CA LYS A 187 8.84 20.14 -10.90
C LYS A 187 8.89 18.78 -10.24
N SER A 188 7.85 18.41 -9.48
CA SER A 188 7.79 17.10 -8.85
C SER A 188 7.65 15.97 -9.87
N ALA A 189 6.94 16.18 -10.99
CA ALA A 189 6.90 15.22 -12.10
C ALA A 189 8.27 15.01 -12.76
N ASP A 190 9.05 16.07 -12.98
CA ASP A 190 10.40 15.97 -13.53
C ASP A 190 11.32 15.16 -12.63
N ALA A 191 11.26 15.41 -11.31
CA ALA A 191 11.97 14.64 -10.31
C ALA A 191 11.51 13.17 -10.29
N ALA A 192 10.21 12.91 -10.35
CA ALA A 192 9.65 11.55 -10.36
C ALA A 192 10.08 10.76 -11.61
N ALA A 193 10.07 11.40 -12.78
CA ALA A 193 10.49 10.77 -14.02
C ALA A 193 12.00 10.42 -13.99
N ARG A 194 12.85 11.30 -13.46
CA ARG A 194 14.29 11.00 -13.27
C ARG A 194 14.49 9.89 -12.25
N TYR A 195 13.78 9.92 -11.13
CA TYR A 195 13.87 8.89 -10.12
C TYR A 195 13.46 7.51 -10.64
N LEU A 196 12.31 7.40 -11.32
CA LEU A 196 11.88 6.16 -11.94
C LEU A 196 12.86 5.64 -12.99
N LYS A 197 13.49 6.54 -13.75
CA LYS A 197 14.53 6.15 -14.72
C LYS A 197 15.74 5.53 -14.04
N ASP A 198 16.18 6.09 -12.92
CA ASP A 198 17.30 5.53 -12.16
C ASP A 198 16.92 4.19 -11.52
N LEU A 199 15.71 4.08 -10.97
CA LEU A 199 15.20 2.79 -10.48
C LEU A 199 15.13 1.74 -11.59
N TYR A 200 14.69 2.09 -12.80
CA TYR A 200 14.68 1.17 -13.92
C TYR A 200 16.08 0.78 -14.39
N ARG A 201 17.06 1.68 -14.31
CA ARG A 201 18.47 1.35 -14.60
C ARG A 201 19.04 0.34 -13.60
N GLU A 202 18.63 0.43 -12.34
CA GLU A 202 19.01 -0.53 -11.30
C GLU A 202 18.33 -1.90 -11.51
N THR A 203 17.05 -1.91 -11.87
CA THR A 203 16.23 -3.14 -11.83
C THR A 203 16.07 -3.84 -13.19
N GLY A 204 16.22 -3.11 -14.30
CA GLY A 204 15.88 -3.57 -15.64
C GLY A 204 14.39 -3.83 -15.88
N ASP A 205 13.53 -3.61 -14.87
CA ASP A 205 12.11 -3.98 -14.87
C ASP A 205 11.24 -2.85 -14.30
N TRP A 206 10.18 -2.47 -15.03
CA TRP A 206 9.29 -1.38 -14.64
C TRP A 206 8.40 -1.72 -13.44
N ASN A 207 7.93 -2.96 -13.29
CA ASN A 207 7.14 -3.34 -12.12
C ASN A 207 8.00 -3.25 -10.86
N LEU A 208 9.25 -3.72 -10.92
CA LEU A 208 10.16 -3.57 -9.80
C LEU A 208 10.54 -2.11 -9.56
N ALA A 209 10.72 -1.30 -10.61
CA ALA A 209 10.98 0.14 -10.47
C ALA A 209 9.81 0.86 -9.76
N PHE A 210 8.55 0.54 -10.07
CA PHE A 210 7.39 1.09 -9.35
C PHE A 210 7.34 0.62 -7.90
N SER A 211 7.57 -0.67 -7.63
CA SER A 211 7.64 -1.17 -6.24
C SER A 211 8.79 -0.54 -5.46
N ARG A 212 9.94 -0.26 -6.10
CA ARG A 212 11.08 0.47 -5.52
C ARG A 212 10.75 1.94 -5.25
N TYR A 213 9.94 2.58 -6.10
CA TYR A 213 9.49 3.96 -5.89
C TYR A 213 8.69 4.07 -4.58
N ASN A 214 7.79 3.11 -4.34
CA ASN A 214 7.04 2.99 -3.09
C ASN A 214 7.94 2.71 -1.87
N GLY A 215 9.10 2.07 -2.09
CA GLY A 215 10.07 1.74 -1.05
C GLY A 215 9.71 0.45 -0.29
N GLY A 216 9.87 0.47 1.04
CA GLY A 216 9.47 -0.66 1.88
C GLY A 216 10.26 -1.95 1.62
N PHE A 217 9.56 -3.02 1.27
CA PHE A 217 10.18 -4.34 1.06
C PHE A 217 11.03 -4.41 -0.22
N ALA A 218 10.62 -3.76 -1.32
CA ALA A 218 11.47 -3.63 -2.51
C ALA A 218 12.76 -2.84 -2.22
N GLY A 219 12.68 -1.90 -1.27
CA GLY A 219 13.85 -1.21 -0.69
C GLY A 219 14.84 -2.19 -0.07
N ARG A 220 14.34 -3.02 0.87
CA ARG A 220 15.14 -4.02 1.60
C ARG A 220 15.69 -5.11 0.69
N TYR A 221 14.86 -5.67 -0.17
CA TYR A 221 15.28 -6.68 -1.15
C TYR A 221 16.48 -6.20 -1.96
N ALA A 222 16.40 -5.00 -2.54
CA ALA A 222 17.50 -4.49 -3.36
C ALA A 222 18.77 -4.23 -2.56
N GLY A 223 18.66 -3.74 -1.31
CA GLY A 223 19.81 -3.57 -0.43
C GLY A 223 20.47 -4.91 -0.08
N GLU A 224 19.68 -5.92 0.25
CA GLU A 224 20.20 -7.27 0.51
C GLU A 224 20.83 -7.91 -0.74
N ALA A 225 20.25 -7.69 -1.92
CA ALA A 225 20.79 -8.16 -3.19
C ALA A 225 22.12 -7.44 -3.51
N GLU A 226 22.19 -6.12 -3.27
CA GLU A 226 23.42 -5.33 -3.45
C GLU A 226 24.54 -5.79 -2.51
N ASP A 227 24.24 -6.02 -1.23
CA ASP A 227 25.18 -6.56 -0.24
C ASP A 227 25.74 -7.93 -0.66
N LYS A 228 24.89 -8.77 -1.27
CA LYS A 228 25.26 -10.10 -1.79
C LYS A 228 25.89 -10.05 -3.20
N LYS A 229 25.90 -8.89 -3.85
CA LYS A 229 26.31 -8.71 -5.25
C LYS A 229 25.48 -9.55 -6.23
N GLU A 230 24.21 -9.71 -5.94
CA GLU A 230 23.22 -10.41 -6.75
C GLU A 230 22.46 -9.43 -7.68
N PRO A 231 21.98 -9.88 -8.84
CA PRO A 231 21.18 -9.03 -9.71
C PRO A 231 19.81 -8.70 -9.07
N ILE A 232 19.43 -7.43 -9.13
CA ILE A 232 18.16 -6.93 -8.62
C ILE A 232 17.08 -7.17 -9.68
N THR A 233 16.34 -8.27 -9.57
CA THR A 233 15.34 -8.69 -10.57
C THR A 233 13.94 -8.75 -10.00
N TYR A 234 12.92 -8.59 -10.84
CA TYR A 234 11.53 -8.70 -10.38
C TYR A 234 11.20 -10.11 -9.88
N ALA A 235 11.72 -11.16 -10.51
CA ALA A 235 11.58 -12.54 -10.03
C ALA A 235 12.20 -12.72 -8.63
N GLY A 236 13.43 -12.24 -8.43
CA GLY A 236 14.09 -12.30 -7.12
C GLY A 236 13.35 -11.49 -6.05
N PHE A 237 12.72 -10.37 -6.42
CA PHE A 237 11.83 -9.64 -5.51
C PHE A 237 10.61 -10.47 -5.10
N LEU A 238 9.94 -11.16 -6.04
CA LEU A 238 8.80 -12.03 -5.70
C LEU A 238 9.24 -13.20 -4.81
N GLU A 239 10.39 -13.81 -5.09
CA GLU A 239 10.97 -14.87 -4.25
C GLU A 239 11.28 -14.38 -2.84
N TYR A 240 11.87 -13.19 -2.71
CA TYR A 240 12.13 -12.53 -1.43
C TYR A 240 10.83 -12.34 -0.63
N MET A 241 9.78 -11.81 -1.28
CA MET A 241 8.47 -11.58 -0.65
C MET A 241 7.80 -12.89 -0.23
N GLN A 242 7.86 -13.92 -1.08
CA GLN A 242 7.36 -15.25 -0.77
C GLN A 242 8.06 -15.79 0.47
N LYS A 243 9.40 -15.76 0.48
CA LYS A 243 10.22 -16.27 1.58
C LYS A 243 9.90 -15.56 2.89
N GLU A 244 9.90 -14.23 2.91
CA GLU A 244 9.60 -13.43 4.11
C GLU A 244 8.22 -13.78 4.71
N ILE A 245 7.20 -13.93 3.86
CA ILE A 245 5.85 -14.28 4.30
C ILE A 245 5.80 -15.72 4.82
N GLN A 246 6.41 -16.67 4.13
CA GLN A 246 6.40 -18.09 4.50
C GLN A 246 7.21 -18.38 5.77
N ASP A 247 8.35 -17.71 5.95
CA ASP A 247 9.15 -17.82 7.17
C ASP A 247 8.36 -17.31 8.37
N LEU A 248 7.66 -16.18 8.24
CA LEU A 248 6.78 -15.67 9.28
C LEU A 248 5.58 -16.59 9.56
N LYS A 249 4.99 -17.21 8.54
CA LYS A 249 3.94 -18.23 8.72
C LYS A 249 4.46 -19.39 9.56
N ARG A 250 5.62 -19.93 9.18
CA ARG A 250 6.26 -21.05 9.86
C ARG A 250 6.60 -20.72 11.31
N SER A 251 7.15 -19.52 11.55
CA SER A 251 7.50 -19.07 12.90
C SER A 251 6.26 -18.93 13.79
N LEU A 252 5.12 -18.47 13.25
CA LEU A 252 3.89 -18.33 14.02
C LEU A 252 3.20 -19.66 14.31
N ARG A 253 3.37 -20.66 13.43
CA ARG A 253 2.78 -21.99 13.57
C ARG A 253 3.63 -22.98 14.35
N SER A 254 4.91 -22.67 14.62
CA SER A 254 5.77 -23.55 15.41
C SER A 254 5.14 -23.84 16.78
N GLU A 255 5.37 -25.07 17.28
CA GLU A 255 4.88 -25.49 18.59
C GLU A 255 5.42 -24.57 19.71
N GLY A 256 4.55 -24.21 20.66
CA GLY A 256 4.88 -23.31 21.77
C GLY A 256 4.33 -21.89 21.65
N ALA A 257 4.59 -21.08 22.67
CA ALA A 257 4.18 -19.68 22.70
C ALA A 257 5.12 -18.86 21.79
N PHE A 258 4.59 -18.31 20.70
CA PHE A 258 5.37 -17.41 19.85
C PHE A 258 5.52 -16.07 20.56
N THR A 259 6.76 -15.61 20.72
CA THR A 259 7.03 -14.37 21.46
C THR A 259 7.57 -13.31 20.51
N ILE A 260 6.94 -12.14 20.52
CA ILE A 260 7.44 -10.96 19.80
C ILE A 260 8.08 -9.99 20.79
N SER A 261 8.95 -9.11 20.31
CA SER A 261 9.58 -8.11 21.16
C SER A 261 9.01 -6.71 20.95
N HIS A 262 8.91 -5.94 22.03
CA HIS A 262 8.57 -4.54 22.05
C HIS A 262 9.69 -3.74 22.73
N THR A 263 10.40 -2.92 21.96
CA THR A 263 11.38 -1.97 22.49
C THR A 263 10.66 -0.82 23.21
N ALA A 264 10.79 -0.76 24.53
CA ALA A 264 10.19 0.26 25.35
C ALA A 264 10.71 1.67 24.99
N LYS A 265 9.81 2.63 24.86
CA LYS A 265 10.11 4.03 24.55
C LYS A 265 9.78 4.93 25.74
N LYS A 266 10.22 6.18 25.66
CA LYS A 266 9.89 7.21 26.67
C LYS A 266 8.37 7.29 26.86
N GLY A 267 7.92 7.10 28.08
CA GLY A 267 6.50 7.14 28.46
C GLY A 267 5.77 5.79 28.36
N ASP A 268 6.43 4.74 27.88
CA ASP A 268 5.84 3.39 27.96
C ASP A 268 5.76 2.92 29.42
N THR A 269 4.71 2.16 29.69
CA THR A 269 4.47 1.46 30.96
C THR A 269 4.03 0.03 30.65
N ILE A 270 4.24 -0.91 31.56
CA ILE A 270 3.76 -2.29 31.35
C ILE A 270 2.25 -2.33 31.14
N SER A 271 1.46 -1.51 31.84
CA SER A 271 0.01 -1.43 31.63
C SER A 271 -0.37 -0.86 30.26
N GLY A 272 0.37 0.16 29.78
CA GLY A 272 0.21 0.72 28.43
C GLY A 272 0.55 -0.29 27.34
N ILE A 273 1.67 -0.99 27.49
CA ILE A 273 2.10 -2.06 26.57
C ILE A 273 1.09 -3.20 26.58
N ALA A 274 0.66 -3.65 27.77
CA ALA A 274 -0.37 -4.69 27.91
C ALA A 274 -1.64 -4.33 27.14
N ARG A 275 -2.15 -3.11 27.31
CA ARG A 275 -3.32 -2.62 26.58
C ARG A 275 -3.09 -2.57 25.06
N LYS A 276 -1.94 -2.07 24.62
CA LYS A 276 -1.57 -1.98 23.20
C LYS A 276 -1.57 -3.35 22.50
N TYR A 277 -1.14 -4.39 23.19
CA TYR A 277 -1.07 -5.75 22.64
C TYR A 277 -2.24 -6.65 23.06
N GLY A 278 -3.22 -6.13 23.82
CA GLY A 278 -4.36 -6.91 24.31
C GLY A 278 -3.98 -8.00 25.32
N LYS A 279 -2.92 -7.78 26.11
CA LYS A 279 -2.39 -8.71 27.10
C LYS A 279 -2.86 -8.38 28.51
N LYS A 280 -2.92 -9.40 29.37
CA LYS A 280 -3.05 -9.19 30.81
C LYS A 280 -1.69 -8.81 31.38
N ILE A 281 -1.66 -7.85 32.29
CA ILE A 281 -0.44 -7.39 32.96
C ILE A 281 0.35 -8.57 33.59
N PRO A 282 -0.29 -9.53 34.30
CA PRO A 282 0.44 -10.68 34.87
C PRO A 282 1.15 -11.55 33.83
N ASP A 283 0.61 -11.70 32.62
CA ASP A 283 1.21 -12.51 31.57
C ASP A 283 2.49 -11.86 31.04
N LEU A 284 2.46 -10.54 30.88
CA LEU A 284 3.60 -9.72 30.49
C LEU A 284 4.70 -9.74 31.56
N ILE A 285 4.32 -9.60 32.84
CA ILE A 285 5.26 -9.67 33.97
C ILE A 285 5.97 -11.02 33.99
N ARG A 286 5.21 -12.12 33.90
CA ARG A 286 5.75 -13.49 33.94
C ARG A 286 6.65 -13.78 32.75
N ALA A 287 6.26 -13.38 31.54
CA ALA A 287 7.06 -13.59 30.33
C ALA A 287 8.40 -12.83 30.34
N ASN A 288 8.49 -11.74 31.11
CA ASN A 288 9.67 -10.87 31.16
C ASN A 288 10.44 -10.96 32.48
N GLY A 289 10.04 -11.83 33.42
CA GLY A 289 10.67 -11.93 34.73
C GLY A 289 10.69 -10.61 35.52
N LEU A 290 9.68 -9.74 35.32
CA LEU A 290 9.67 -8.41 35.92
C LEU A 290 9.32 -8.48 37.41
N THR A 291 10.27 -8.11 38.27
CA THR A 291 10.02 -8.00 39.71
C THR A 291 9.28 -6.72 40.08
N ASN A 292 9.45 -5.65 39.30
CA ASN A 292 8.69 -4.41 39.44
C ASN A 292 8.17 -3.92 38.07
N PRO A 293 6.86 -4.01 37.79
CA PRO A 293 6.27 -3.63 36.50
C PRO A 293 6.30 -2.11 36.21
N HIS A 294 6.66 -1.28 37.19
CA HIS A 294 6.81 0.17 37.02
C HIS A 294 8.23 0.59 36.63
N ARG A 295 9.19 -0.35 36.62
CA ARG A 295 10.59 -0.07 36.29
C ARG A 295 10.97 -0.72 34.96
N ILE A 296 10.49 -0.12 33.86
CA ILE A 296 11.00 -0.43 32.52
C ILE A 296 11.87 0.72 32.00
N GLY A 297 13.00 0.37 31.40
CA GLY A 297 13.95 1.33 30.82
C GLY A 297 13.63 1.64 29.36
N ILE A 298 13.98 2.85 28.90
CA ILE A 298 13.96 3.16 27.47
C ILE A 298 14.97 2.24 26.76
N GLY A 299 14.57 1.63 25.65
CA GLY A 299 15.35 0.65 24.90
C GLY A 299 15.25 -0.77 25.44
N GLN A 300 14.59 -1.00 26.58
CA GLN A 300 14.40 -2.35 27.12
C GLN A 300 13.47 -3.14 26.20
N GLU A 301 13.88 -4.35 25.83
CA GLU A 301 13.05 -5.29 25.09
C GLU A 301 12.04 -5.96 26.02
N ILE A 302 10.76 -5.79 25.72
CA ILE A 302 9.64 -6.40 26.43
C ILE A 302 9.04 -7.50 25.55
N LEU A 303 9.18 -8.74 26.00
CA LEU A 303 8.62 -9.95 25.40
C LEU A 303 7.09 -9.98 25.51
N ILE A 304 6.43 -10.16 24.38
CA ILE A 304 4.98 -10.24 24.25
C ILE A 304 4.62 -11.65 23.75
N PRO A 305 4.21 -12.57 24.64
CA PRO A 305 3.85 -13.93 24.23
C PRO A 305 2.50 -13.91 23.51
N LEU A 306 2.39 -14.57 22.35
CA LEU A 306 1.17 -14.76 21.57
C LEU A 306 0.70 -16.20 21.73
N HIS A 307 -0.45 -16.38 22.36
CA HIS A 307 -0.98 -17.70 22.73
C HIS A 307 -2.14 -18.14 21.86
N THR A 308 -2.97 -17.19 21.42
CA THR A 308 -4.16 -17.52 20.61
C THR A 308 -3.91 -17.30 19.13
N ASP A 309 -4.69 -18.01 18.33
CA ASP A 309 -4.69 -17.86 16.88
C ASP A 309 -5.09 -16.45 16.44
N GLU A 310 -6.03 -15.81 17.13
CA GLU A 310 -6.42 -14.42 16.84
C GLU A 310 -5.27 -13.45 17.09
N GLU A 311 -4.44 -13.69 18.11
CA GLU A 311 -3.28 -12.86 18.41
C GLU A 311 -2.20 -13.01 17.34
N LYS A 312 -1.89 -14.25 16.95
CA LYS A 312 -0.97 -14.58 15.87
C LYS A 312 -1.44 -14.00 14.54
N GLU A 313 -2.74 -14.11 14.25
CA GLU A 313 -3.36 -13.53 13.05
C GLU A 313 -3.21 -12.02 13.00
N ARG A 314 -3.56 -11.32 14.09
CA ARG A 314 -3.41 -9.87 14.19
C ARG A 314 -1.97 -9.42 14.02
N TYR A 315 -1.02 -10.15 14.61
CA TYR A 315 0.40 -9.88 14.44
C TYR A 315 0.84 -10.09 12.98
N PHE A 316 0.51 -11.24 12.39
CA PHE A 316 0.83 -11.56 11.00
C PHE A 316 0.33 -10.46 10.06
N ASN A 317 -0.95 -10.11 10.13
CA ASN A 317 -1.57 -9.10 9.26
C ASN A 317 -0.87 -7.74 9.35
N ARG A 318 -0.44 -7.35 10.54
CA ARG A 318 0.31 -6.10 10.75
C ARG A 318 1.72 -6.20 10.17
N ALA A 319 2.42 -7.31 10.41
CA ALA A 319 3.78 -7.53 9.94
C ALA A 319 3.86 -7.58 8.40
N VAL A 320 2.88 -8.21 7.75
CA VAL A 320 2.84 -8.34 6.29
C VAL A 320 2.07 -7.21 5.59
N ARG A 321 1.62 -6.17 6.31
CA ARG A 321 0.89 -5.05 5.70
C ARG A 321 1.71 -4.38 4.60
N GLY A 322 2.98 -4.10 4.88
CA GLY A 322 3.90 -3.53 3.89
C GLY A 322 4.18 -4.50 2.73
N ASN A 323 4.12 -5.82 2.97
CA ASN A 323 4.26 -6.80 1.88
C ASN A 323 3.10 -6.67 0.90
N ARG A 324 1.85 -6.67 1.41
CA ARG A 324 0.64 -6.49 0.60
C ARG A 324 0.70 -5.19 -0.21
N GLU A 325 0.97 -4.07 0.49
CA GLU A 325 1.05 -2.74 -0.12
C GLU A 325 2.06 -2.72 -1.29
N ASN A 326 3.24 -3.32 -1.11
CA ASN A 326 4.33 -3.27 -2.09
C ASN A 326 4.15 -4.26 -3.27
N LEU A 327 3.53 -5.44 -3.05
CA LEU A 327 3.14 -6.36 -4.13
C LEU A 327 2.07 -5.74 -5.02
N GLU A 328 1.05 -5.13 -4.43
CA GLU A 328 -0.06 -4.58 -5.22
C GLU A 328 0.33 -3.31 -5.98
N TYR A 329 1.40 -2.62 -5.57
CA TYR A 329 1.71 -1.26 -6.02
C TYR A 329 1.85 -1.14 -7.54
N ALA A 330 2.71 -1.94 -8.17
CA ALA A 330 2.88 -1.94 -9.62
C ALA A 330 1.59 -2.33 -10.36
N GLN A 331 0.80 -3.26 -9.80
CA GLN A 331 -0.41 -3.75 -10.45
C GLN A 331 -1.57 -2.73 -10.39
N LYS A 332 -1.70 -2.00 -9.27
CA LYS A 332 -2.59 -0.83 -9.18
C LYS A 332 -2.25 0.19 -10.25
N PHE A 333 -0.97 0.43 -10.43
CA PHE A 333 -0.47 1.42 -11.37
C PHE A 333 -0.80 1.08 -12.83
N ASN A 334 -0.49 -0.15 -13.22
CA ASN A 334 -0.80 -0.66 -14.54
C ASN A 334 -2.32 -0.70 -14.80
N ALA A 335 -3.12 -1.02 -13.78
CA ALA A 335 -4.57 -0.99 -13.87
C ALA A 335 -5.12 0.42 -14.14
N VAL A 336 -4.63 1.46 -13.43
CA VAL A 336 -5.03 2.86 -13.66
C VAL A 336 -4.80 3.25 -15.12
N PHE A 337 -3.63 2.94 -15.67
CA PHE A 337 -3.33 3.27 -17.06
C PHE A 337 -4.24 2.56 -18.06
N GLU A 338 -4.50 1.27 -17.87
CA GLU A 338 -5.43 0.55 -18.75
C GLU A 338 -6.82 1.17 -18.72
N VAL A 339 -7.35 1.52 -17.54
CA VAL A 339 -8.66 2.17 -17.40
C VAL A 339 -8.67 3.54 -18.08
N ILE A 340 -7.68 4.40 -17.83
CA ILE A 340 -7.62 5.74 -18.44
C ILE A 340 -7.48 5.64 -19.97
N ARG A 341 -6.70 4.69 -20.47
CA ARG A 341 -6.55 4.46 -21.92
C ARG A 341 -7.85 4.01 -22.55
N GLU A 342 -8.63 3.19 -21.86
CA GLU A 342 -9.95 2.73 -22.33
C GLU A 342 -11.00 3.84 -22.31
N MET A 343 -10.95 4.76 -21.34
CA MET A 343 -11.84 5.94 -21.30
C MET A 343 -11.57 6.97 -22.41
N LYS A 344 -10.36 6.96 -23.00
CA LYS A 344 -9.93 7.89 -24.07
C LYS A 344 -10.20 7.34 -25.49
N LYS A 345 -10.62 6.09 -25.62
CA LYS A 345 -11.08 5.47 -26.88
C LYS A 345 -12.58 5.66 -27.03
#